data_AF-A0A920Q6K6-F1
#
_entry.id   AF-A0A920Q6K6-F1
#
_cell.length_a   1.000
_cell.length_b   1.000
_cell.length_c   1.000
_cell.angle_alpha   90.00
_cell.angle_beta   90.00
_cell.angle_gamma   90.00
#
_symmetry.space_group_name_H-M   'P 1'
#
loop_
_entity.id
_entity.type
_entity.pdbx_description
1 polymer ?
#
loop_
_entity_poly.entity_id
_entity_poly.type
_entity_poly.pdbx_seq_one_letter_code
_entity_poly.pdbx_strand_id
1 'polypeptide(L)'
;MPRNRTTSAQASKSTTQESRANGTRTKSPLPKGLKTSDLVDYYTRMVQARSLDERIWALNRQGKVPIAASSQGHEAAELGSLLAAEKDGDCFLFPYYRDLALKVAAGLTPVQTMMSFMGKAGDPYSGGRQFPLQGADLPHNIIQISNVVAAGLTQSVGYA
;
A
#
# COMPACT_ATOMS: atom_id res chain seq x y z
N MET A 1 16.98 -42.92 -42.67
CA MET A 1 17.70 -42.43 -41.47
C MET A 1 16.68 -41.97 -40.43
N PRO A 2 16.56 -42.63 -39.27
CA PRO A 2 15.65 -42.22 -38.20
C PRO A 2 16.36 -41.24 -37.25
N ARG A 3 15.70 -40.13 -36.87
CA ARG A 3 16.17 -39.23 -35.81
C ARG A 3 15.37 -39.49 -34.53
N ASN A 4 15.93 -40.31 -33.64
CA ASN A 4 15.62 -40.28 -32.22
C ASN A 4 16.29 -39.05 -31.59
N ARG A 5 15.53 -38.18 -30.92
CA ARG A 5 16.04 -37.30 -29.86
C ARG A 5 15.14 -37.40 -28.64
N THR A 6 15.56 -38.29 -27.76
CA THR A 6 15.66 -38.16 -26.31
C THR A 6 14.87 -37.05 -25.60
N THR A 7 14.07 -37.57 -24.67
CA THR A 7 13.60 -37.05 -23.38
C THR A 7 14.51 -36.05 -22.62
N SER A 8 13.83 -35.30 -21.75
CA SER A 8 14.26 -34.65 -20.50
C SER A 8 14.69 -33.16 -20.56
N ALA A 9 13.78 -32.31 -20.07
CA ALA A 9 14.13 -31.07 -19.38
C ALA A 9 13.05 -30.83 -18.31
N GLN A 10 13.21 -31.48 -17.15
CA GLN A 10 12.50 -31.08 -15.94
C GLN A 10 13.02 -29.71 -15.53
N ALA A 11 12.18 -28.68 -15.66
CA ALA A 11 12.43 -27.36 -15.11
C ALA A 11 12.37 -27.45 -13.58
N SER A 12 13.54 -27.38 -12.95
CA SER A 12 13.68 -27.24 -11.50
C SER A 12 13.12 -25.88 -11.08
N LYS A 13 11.87 -25.85 -10.60
CA LYS A 13 11.36 -24.74 -9.81
C LYS A 13 11.94 -24.89 -8.41
N SER A 14 12.98 -24.12 -8.11
CA SER A 14 13.46 -23.93 -6.75
C SER A 14 12.41 -23.14 -5.96
N THR A 15 11.47 -23.86 -5.37
CA THR A 15 10.60 -23.33 -4.32
C THR A 15 11.47 -22.93 -3.14
N THR A 16 11.71 -21.63 -2.97
CA THR A 16 12.32 -21.09 -1.75
C THR A 16 11.36 -21.37 -0.60
N GLN A 17 11.61 -22.46 0.13
CA GLN A 17 10.93 -22.74 1.39
C GLN A 17 11.46 -21.76 2.44
N GLU A 18 10.61 -20.82 2.87
CA GLU A 18 10.86 -20.02 4.07
C GLU A 18 10.76 -20.91 5.31
N SER A 19 11.92 -21.36 5.77
CA SER A 19 12.12 -21.99 7.08
C SER A 19 11.74 -21.00 8.19
N ARG A 20 10.66 -21.31 8.93
CA ARG A 20 10.35 -20.67 10.21
C ARG A 20 11.34 -21.12 11.27
N ALA A 21 12.50 -20.47 11.33
CA ALA A 21 13.43 -20.58 12.43
C ALA A 21 13.22 -19.41 13.40
N ASN A 22 12.90 -19.71 14.66
CA ASN A 22 13.10 -18.81 15.80
C ASN A 22 14.61 -18.64 16.01
N GLY A 23 15.26 -17.89 15.11
CA GLY A 23 16.65 -17.52 15.21
C GLY A 23 16.77 -16.24 16.02
N THR A 24 17.57 -16.27 17.08
CA THR A 24 18.10 -15.07 17.73
C THR A 24 18.75 -14.22 16.64
N ARG A 25 18.05 -13.16 16.19
CA ARG A 25 18.55 -12.31 15.10
C ARG A 25 19.85 -11.67 15.56
N THR A 26 20.96 -12.09 14.98
CA THR A 26 22.19 -11.30 14.99
C THR A 26 21.85 -9.94 14.38
N LYS A 27 22.15 -8.85 15.10
CA LYS A 27 21.88 -7.49 14.61
C LYS A 27 22.82 -7.20 13.43
N SER A 28 22.39 -7.57 12.22
CA SER A 28 23.03 -7.10 11.00
C SER A 28 22.96 -5.57 10.96
N PRO A 29 24.03 -4.89 10.50
CA PRO A 29 24.00 -3.45 10.32
C PRO A 29 22.89 -3.07 9.32
N LEU A 30 22.25 -1.92 9.56
CA LEU A 30 21.18 -1.43 8.69
C LEU A 30 21.71 -1.15 7.27
N PRO A 31 20.89 -1.35 6.23
CA PRO A 31 21.22 -0.95 4.87
C PRO A 31 21.59 0.53 4.79
N LYS A 32 22.50 0.88 3.86
CA LYS A 32 22.90 2.27 3.62
C LYS A 32 21.67 3.13 3.31
N GLY A 33 21.58 4.30 3.95
CA GLY A 33 20.48 5.24 3.76
C GLY A 33 19.28 5.02 4.69
N LEU A 34 19.24 3.94 5.49
CA LEU A 34 18.17 3.67 6.45
C LEU A 34 18.62 3.96 7.89
N LYS A 35 17.87 4.80 8.60
CA LYS A 35 18.14 5.13 10.01
C LYS A 35 17.22 4.32 10.93
N THR A 36 17.64 4.11 12.17
CA THR A 36 16.78 3.47 13.19
C THR A 36 15.51 4.29 13.47
N SER A 37 15.59 5.62 13.36
CA SER A 37 14.42 6.50 13.46
C SER A 37 13.34 6.17 12.42
N ASP A 38 13.76 5.87 11.19
CA ASP A 38 12.86 5.58 10.08
C ASP A 38 12.07 4.29 10.37
N LEU A 39 12.73 3.29 10.97
CA LEU A 39 12.09 2.03 11.36
C LEU A 39 11.00 2.23 12.42
N VAL A 40 11.27 3.07 13.43
CA VAL A 40 10.32 3.34 14.49
C VAL A 40 9.12 4.12 13.96
N ASP A 41 9.37 5.17 13.18
CA ASP A 41 8.32 5.99 12.56
C ASP A 41 7.41 5.14 11.65
N TYR A 42 8.00 4.40 10.72
CA TYR A 42 7.23 3.57 9.80
C TYR A 42 6.52 2.39 10.48
N TYR A 43 7.08 1.85 11.57
CA TYR A 43 6.36 0.89 12.39
C TYR A 43 5.14 1.52 13.08
N THR A 44 5.28 2.73 13.62
CA THR A 44 4.15 3.49 14.18
C THR A 44 3.07 3.74 13.13
N ARG A 45 3.45 4.15 11.92
CA ARG A 45 2.50 4.37 10.81
C ARG A 45 1.79 3.07 10.38
N MET A 46 2.49 1.92 10.35
CA MET A 46 1.86 0.62 10.09
C MET A 46 0.78 0.29 11.14
N VAL A 47 1.08 0.49 12.43
CA VAL A 47 0.12 0.23 13.51
C VAL A 47 -1.08 1.18 13.40
N GLN A 48 -0.85 2.46 13.11
CA GLN A 48 -1.92 3.43 12.90
C GLN A 48 -2.84 3.05 11.74
N ALA A 49 -2.27 2.67 10.59
CA ALA A 49 -3.03 2.21 9.43
C ALA A 49 -3.85 0.97 9.77
N ARG A 50 -3.26 -0.03 10.45
CA ARG A 50 -3.95 -1.24 10.91
C ARG A 50 -5.14 -0.92 11.82
N SER A 51 -4.93 -0.10 12.85
CA SER A 51 -6.00 0.26 13.79
C SER A 51 -7.14 1.00 13.12
N LEU A 52 -6.83 1.86 12.14
CA LEU A 52 -7.83 2.59 11.36
C LEU A 52 -8.63 1.64 10.46
N ASP A 53 -7.95 0.71 9.79
CA ASP A 53 -8.58 -0.31 8.93
C ASP A 53 -9.54 -1.21 9.71
N GLU A 54 -9.11 -1.72 10.87
CA GLU A 54 -9.96 -2.52 11.78
C GLU A 54 -11.20 -1.73 12.21
N ARG A 55 -11.04 -0.43 12.47
CA ARG A 55 -12.17 0.44 12.84
C ARG A 55 -13.14 0.63 11.68
N ILE A 56 -12.64 0.87 10.47
CA ILE A 56 -13.45 0.99 9.25
C ILE A 56 -14.22 -0.31 9.01
N TRP A 57 -13.57 -1.46 9.17
CA TRP A 57 -14.18 -2.77 9.04
C TRP A 57 -15.32 -2.97 10.05
N ALA A 58 -15.08 -2.65 11.33
CA ALA A 58 -16.11 -2.73 12.37
C ALA A 58 -17.32 -1.82 12.07
N LEU A 59 -17.09 -0.62 11.53
CA LEU A 59 -18.15 0.32 11.16
C LEU A 59 -18.92 -0.10 9.91
N ASN A 60 -18.26 -0.73 8.96
CA ASN A 60 -18.94 -1.37 7.83
C ASN A 60 -19.87 -2.48 8.31
N ARG A 61 -19.44 -3.28 9.30
CA ARG A 61 -20.31 -4.29 9.89
C ARG A 61 -21.53 -3.73 10.63
N GLN A 62 -21.45 -2.48 11.07
CA GLN A 62 -22.57 -1.73 11.66
C GLN A 62 -23.41 -0.97 10.63
N GLY A 63 -23.11 -1.06 9.32
CA GLY A 63 -23.80 -0.33 8.26
C GLY A 63 -23.52 1.17 8.22
N LYS A 64 -22.51 1.66 8.97
CA LYS A 64 -22.16 3.08 9.03
C LYS A 64 -21.21 3.52 7.92
N VAL A 65 -20.40 2.58 7.43
CA VAL A 65 -19.54 2.74 6.26
C VAL A 65 -20.11 1.82 5.17
N PRO A 66 -20.46 2.34 3.98
CA PRO A 66 -21.11 1.54 2.94
C PRO A 66 -20.19 0.44 2.38
N ILE A 67 -18.88 0.67 2.35
CA ILE A 67 -17.89 -0.29 1.83
C ILE A 67 -16.56 -0.16 2.56
N ALA A 68 -15.95 -1.30 2.88
CA ALA A 68 -14.62 -1.37 3.46
C ALA A 68 -13.70 -2.20 2.54
N ALA A 69 -12.70 -1.54 1.97
CA ALA A 69 -11.62 -2.20 1.24
C ALA A 69 -10.40 -2.27 2.17
N SER A 70 -10.20 -3.43 2.80
CA SER A 70 -9.17 -3.58 3.83
C SER A 70 -7.74 -3.63 3.26
N SER A 71 -6.81 -2.94 3.91
CA SER A 71 -5.36 -2.98 3.63
C SER A 71 -4.59 -3.97 4.51
N GLN A 72 -5.28 -4.81 5.28
CA GLN A 72 -4.64 -5.74 6.22
C GLN A 72 -3.69 -6.70 5.51
N GLY A 73 -2.43 -6.70 5.96
CA GLY A 73 -1.36 -7.53 5.41
C GLY A 73 -0.53 -6.85 4.31
N HIS A 74 -0.96 -5.68 3.81
CA HIS A 74 -0.26 -4.94 2.78
C HIS A 74 0.59 -3.79 3.33
N GLU A 75 0.49 -3.50 4.64
CA GLU A 75 1.06 -2.29 5.23
C GLU A 75 2.56 -2.21 5.03
N ALA A 76 3.30 -3.30 5.26
CA ALA A 76 4.75 -3.30 5.13
C ALA A 76 5.23 -3.06 3.69
N ALA A 77 4.50 -3.56 2.70
CA ALA A 77 4.85 -3.38 1.29
C ALA A 77 4.58 -1.93 0.84
N GLU A 78 3.41 -1.40 1.20
CA GLU A 78 2.99 -0.02 0.91
C GLU A 78 3.89 1.03 1.56
N LEU A 79 4.24 0.81 2.84
CA LEU A 79 5.07 1.74 3.58
C LEU A 79 6.55 1.61 3.20
N GLY A 80 7.01 0.41 2.84
CA GLY A 80 8.36 0.21 2.32
C GLY A 80 8.59 0.95 0.99
N SER A 81 7.61 0.91 0.08
CA SER A 81 7.69 1.65 -1.18
C SER A 81 7.60 3.16 -0.97
N LEU A 82 6.73 3.62 -0.06
CA LEU A 82 6.61 5.04 0.29
C LEU A 82 7.94 5.59 0.85
N LEU A 83 8.58 4.89 1.78
CA LEU A 83 9.87 5.31 2.36
C LEU A 83 10.96 5.44 1.30
N ALA A 84 10.98 4.53 0.33
CA ALA A 84 11.92 4.60 -0.77
C ALA A 84 11.66 5.84 -1.63
N ALA A 85 10.40 6.14 -1.93
CA ALA A 85 9.99 7.28 -2.73
C ALA A 85 10.27 8.63 -2.02
N GLU A 86 9.98 8.73 -0.72
CA GLU A 86 10.28 9.92 0.10
C GLU A 86 11.79 10.24 0.14
N LYS A 87 12.64 9.20 0.16
CA LYS A 87 14.10 9.38 0.18
C LYS A 87 14.68 9.82 -1.16
N ASP A 88 13.98 9.57 -2.27
CA ASP A 88 14.41 9.96 -3.62
C ASP A 88 14.14 11.45 -3.88
N GLY A 89 13.04 11.98 -3.32
CA GLY A 89 12.84 13.43 -3.15
C GLY A 89 11.79 14.10 -4.06
N ASP A 90 11.31 13.42 -5.10
CA ASP A 90 10.15 13.87 -5.89
C ASP A 90 9.39 12.67 -6.45
N CYS A 91 8.20 12.40 -5.89
CA CYS A 91 7.36 11.31 -6.35
C CYS A 91 5.90 11.71 -6.35
N PHE A 92 5.21 11.22 -7.39
CA PHE A 92 3.77 11.29 -7.50
C PHE A 92 3.21 9.89 -7.34
N LEU A 93 2.29 9.73 -6.39
CA LEU A 93 1.75 8.45 -5.98
C LEU A 93 0.47 8.19 -6.76
N PHE A 94 0.46 7.07 -7.48
CA PHE A 94 -0.71 6.55 -8.20
C PHE A 94 -1.21 5.26 -7.53
N PRO A 95 -1.77 5.34 -6.30
CA PRO A 95 -2.19 4.17 -5.56
C PRO A 95 -3.45 3.53 -6.15
N TYR A 96 -3.77 2.36 -5.62
CA TYR A 96 -4.95 1.57 -5.89
C TYR A 96 -5.90 1.59 -4.67
N TYR A 97 -7.14 1.10 -4.83
CA TYR A 97 -8.17 1.18 -3.80
C TYR A 97 -7.81 0.50 -2.48
N ARG A 98 -6.81 -0.39 -2.48
CA ARG A 98 -6.37 -1.12 -1.29
C ARG A 98 -5.29 -0.38 -0.49
N ASP A 99 -4.70 0.66 -1.05
CA ASP A 99 -3.51 1.31 -0.49
C ASP A 99 -3.87 2.36 0.59
N LEU A 100 -4.66 1.94 1.59
CA LEU A 100 -5.01 2.79 2.73
C LEU A 100 -3.77 3.13 3.55
N ALA A 101 -2.87 2.17 3.79
CA ALA A 101 -1.71 2.39 4.63
C ALA A 101 -0.76 3.40 3.97
N LEU A 102 -0.54 3.28 2.66
CA LEU A 102 0.21 4.27 1.87
C LEU A 102 -0.37 5.67 2.03
N LYS A 103 -1.67 5.85 1.84
CA LYS A 103 -2.32 7.17 1.88
C LYS A 103 -2.26 7.80 3.27
N VAL A 104 -2.51 7.02 4.31
CA VAL A 104 -2.41 7.46 5.70
C VAL A 104 -0.96 7.84 6.03
N ALA A 105 -0.01 7.02 5.62
CA ALA A 105 1.41 7.30 5.84
C ALA A 105 1.90 8.51 5.04
N ALA A 106 1.36 8.78 3.85
CA ALA A 106 1.73 9.92 3.01
C ALA A 106 1.18 11.27 3.52
N GLY A 107 0.29 11.26 4.53
CA GLY A 107 -0.18 12.49 5.19
C GLY A 107 -1.69 12.59 5.38
N LEU A 108 -2.47 11.63 4.87
CA LEU A 108 -3.91 11.61 5.08
C LEU A 108 -4.24 11.36 6.56
N THR A 109 -4.89 12.33 7.20
CA THR A 109 -5.23 12.20 8.63
C THR A 109 -6.32 11.16 8.85
N PRO A 110 -6.36 10.47 10.02
CA PRO A 110 -7.43 9.53 10.34
C PRO A 110 -8.83 10.13 10.23
N VAL A 111 -8.99 11.42 10.54
CA VAL A 111 -10.27 12.13 10.41
C VAL A 111 -10.67 12.27 8.94
N GLN A 112 -9.75 12.67 8.08
CA GLN A 112 -10.00 12.75 6.64
C GLN A 112 -10.33 11.39 6.02
N THR A 113 -9.60 10.34 6.40
CA THR A 113 -9.91 8.97 6.01
C THR A 113 -11.36 8.61 6.37
N MET A 114 -11.77 8.88 7.62
CA MET A 114 -13.13 8.60 8.08
C MET A 114 -14.19 9.44 7.36
N MET A 115 -13.90 10.71 7.07
CA MET A 115 -14.78 11.55 6.26
C MET A 115 -14.98 10.96 4.86
N SER A 116 -13.92 10.44 4.25
CA SER A 116 -13.97 9.76 2.94
C SER A 116 -14.82 8.48 3.00
N PHE A 117 -14.57 7.60 3.96
CA PHE A 117 -15.34 6.35 4.12
C PHE A 117 -16.82 6.58 4.46
N MET A 118 -17.16 7.71 5.09
CA MET A 118 -18.54 8.06 5.42
C MET A 118 -19.21 9.01 4.41
N GLY A 119 -18.54 9.33 3.30
CA GLY A 119 -19.08 10.21 2.25
C GLY A 119 -19.40 11.63 2.76
N LYS A 120 -18.51 12.22 3.56
CA LYS A 120 -18.70 13.57 4.12
C LYS A 120 -18.02 14.62 3.26
N ALA A 121 -18.56 15.84 3.26
CA ALA A 121 -18.08 16.96 2.44
C ALA A 121 -16.61 17.37 2.71
N GLY A 122 -16.05 17.00 3.87
CA GLY A 122 -14.65 17.26 4.21
C GLY A 122 -13.64 16.22 3.70
N ASP A 123 -14.08 15.23 2.91
CA ASP A 123 -13.19 14.30 2.21
C ASP A 123 -12.24 15.06 1.26
N PRO A 124 -10.90 14.98 1.47
CA PRO A 124 -9.94 15.75 0.69
C PRO A 124 -9.83 15.28 -0.76
N TYR A 125 -10.25 14.05 -1.09
CA TYR A 125 -10.09 13.51 -2.44
C TYR A 125 -11.18 13.94 -3.42
N SER A 126 -12.45 13.80 -3.03
CA SER A 126 -13.59 14.06 -3.92
C SER A 126 -14.71 14.89 -3.30
N GLY A 127 -14.61 15.23 -2.01
CA GLY A 127 -15.70 15.79 -1.23
C GLY A 127 -16.87 14.81 -1.05
N GLY A 128 -16.59 13.51 -1.00
CA GLY A 128 -17.60 12.46 -0.79
C GLY A 128 -18.42 12.11 -2.03
N ARG A 129 -17.95 12.46 -3.23
CA ARG A 129 -18.62 12.17 -4.51
C ARG A 129 -18.22 10.83 -5.11
N GLN A 130 -17.00 10.40 -4.81
CA GLN A 130 -16.45 9.14 -5.29
C GLN A 130 -16.51 8.08 -4.18
N PHE A 131 -16.13 6.87 -4.55
CA PHE A 131 -15.84 5.80 -3.59
C PHE A 131 -14.77 6.25 -2.58
N PRO A 132 -14.73 5.69 -1.36
CA PRO A 132 -13.75 6.11 -0.35
C PRO A 132 -12.31 6.13 -0.86
N LEU A 133 -11.60 7.20 -0.50
CA LEU A 133 -10.21 7.49 -0.86
C LEU A 133 -9.96 7.70 -2.36
N GLN A 134 -10.99 7.91 -3.18
CA GLN A 134 -10.85 8.19 -4.61
C GLN A 134 -11.01 9.66 -4.94
N GLY A 135 -10.16 10.14 -5.85
CA GLY A 135 -10.03 11.53 -6.26
C GLY A 135 -8.56 11.93 -6.32
N ALA A 136 -8.26 13.15 -5.89
CA ALA A 136 -6.89 13.66 -5.85
C ALA A 136 -6.61 14.39 -4.54
N ASP A 137 -5.47 14.07 -3.92
CA ASP A 137 -4.91 14.79 -2.78
C ASP A 137 -3.58 15.38 -3.23
N LEU A 138 -3.67 16.54 -3.90
CA LEU A 138 -2.53 17.21 -4.53
C LEU A 138 -1.48 17.70 -3.52
N PRO A 139 -1.83 18.18 -2.31
CA PRO A 139 -0.83 18.52 -1.29
C PRO A 139 0.13 17.39 -0.92
N HIS A 140 -0.30 16.12 -1.07
CA HIS A 140 0.51 14.93 -0.81
C HIS A 140 0.93 14.20 -2.09
N ASN A 141 0.76 14.81 -3.27
CA ASN A 141 1.06 14.24 -4.58
C ASN A 141 0.37 12.88 -4.83
N ILE A 142 -0.90 12.73 -4.44
CA ILE A 142 -1.65 11.47 -4.60
C ILE A 142 -2.78 11.64 -5.61
N ILE A 143 -2.79 10.77 -6.63
CA ILE A 143 -3.90 10.66 -7.58
C ILE A 143 -4.41 9.21 -7.61
N GLN A 144 -5.67 9.02 -7.21
CA GLN A 144 -6.43 7.79 -7.47
C GLN A 144 -7.83 8.13 -7.94
N ILE A 145 -7.98 8.41 -9.23
CA ILE A 145 -9.25 8.89 -9.80
C ILE A 145 -10.32 7.79 -9.90
N SER A 146 -9.92 6.51 -9.99
CA SER A 146 -10.82 5.43 -10.36
C SER A 146 -10.63 4.17 -9.53
N ASN A 147 -11.70 3.37 -9.46
CA ASN A 147 -11.70 1.99 -8.98
C ASN A 147 -11.39 0.97 -10.09
N VAL A 148 -11.35 1.41 -11.36
CA VAL A 148 -11.02 0.55 -12.50
C VAL A 148 -9.58 0.09 -12.37
N VAL A 149 -9.40 -1.23 -12.38
CA VAL A 149 -8.07 -1.85 -12.24
C VAL A 149 -7.16 -1.37 -13.36
N ALA A 150 -5.92 -1.01 -12.97
CA ALA A 150 -4.87 -0.51 -13.86
C ALA A 150 -5.14 0.85 -14.55
N ALA A 151 -6.24 1.55 -14.26
CA ALA A 151 -6.53 2.85 -14.88
C ALA A 151 -5.47 3.93 -14.58
N GLY A 152 -4.83 3.86 -13.41
CA GLY A 152 -3.75 4.78 -13.03
C GLY A 152 -2.40 4.50 -13.70
N LEU A 153 -2.23 3.34 -14.34
CA LEU A 153 -0.93 2.90 -14.86
C LEU A 153 -0.43 3.77 -16.04
N THR A 154 -1.32 4.09 -16.98
CA THR A 154 -0.95 4.96 -18.11
C THR A 154 -0.75 6.41 -17.65
N GLN A 155 -1.47 6.83 -16.61
CA GLN A 155 -1.31 8.14 -16.00
C GLN A 155 0.05 8.26 -15.31
N SER A 156 0.49 7.22 -14.59
CA SER A 156 1.81 7.20 -13.96
C SER A 156 2.94 7.21 -14.99
N VAL A 157 2.78 6.50 -16.11
CA VAL A 157 3.75 6.53 -17.21
C VAL A 157 3.78 7.90 -17.90
N GLY A 158 2.63 8.57 -18.05
CA GLY A 158 2.57 9.91 -18.62
C GLY A 158 3.13 11.01 -17.72
N TYR A 159 3.20 10.76 -16.40
CA TYR A 159 3.82 11.67 -15.44
C TYR A 159 5.34 11.57 -15.43
N ALA A 160 5.89 10.36 -15.52
CA ALA A 160 7.32 10.07 -15.49
C ALA A 160 8.05 10.51 -16.78
#